data_AF-A0A3D3FTK0-F1
#
_entry.id   AF-A0A3D3FTK0-F1
#
_cell.length_a   1.000
_cell.length_b   1.000
_cell.length_c   1.000
_cell.angle_alpha   90.00
_cell.angle_beta   90.00
_cell.angle_gamma   90.00
#
_symmetry.space_group_name_H-M   'P 1'
#
loop_
_entity.id
_entity.type
_entity.pdbx_description
1 polymer ?
#
loop_
_entity_poly.entity_id
_entity_poly.type
_entity_poly.pdbx_seq_one_letter_code
_entity_poly.pdbx_strand_id
1 'polypeptide(L)' 'MKRIVAATLTVLLAASFAFAAGGADKAAAPAAKTFRVGLVTDIGGIDDKSFNQGTWEGIVRFGQENGLKKDADYKYL' A
#
# COMPACT_ATOMS: atom_id res chain seq x y z
N MET A 1 -15.78 -53.76 3.85
CA MET A 1 -15.75 -53.01 5.13
C MET A 1 -14.50 -52.14 5.30
N LYS A 2 -13.26 -52.70 5.27
CA LYS A 2 -12.02 -51.91 5.47
C LYS A 2 -11.79 -50.74 4.50
N ARG A 3 -12.16 -50.92 3.21
CA ARG A 3 -12.05 -49.88 2.17
C ARG A 3 -13.09 -48.76 2.30
N ILE A 4 -14.27 -49.07 2.82
CA ILE A 4 -15.34 -48.10 3.05
C ILE A 4 -14.98 -47.24 4.26
N VAL A 5 -14.52 -47.85 5.36
CA VAL A 5 -14.04 -47.15 6.56
C VAL A 5 -12.87 -46.21 6.26
N ALA A 6 -11.92 -46.64 5.41
CA ALA A 6 -10.80 -45.79 5.00
C ALA A 6 -11.26 -44.57 4.18
N ALA A 7 -12.26 -44.73 3.30
CA ALA A 7 -12.81 -43.64 2.50
C ALA A 7 -13.62 -42.63 3.33
N THR A 8 -14.36 -43.08 4.35
CA THR A 8 -15.06 -42.16 5.26
C THR A 8 -14.09 -41.36 6.12
N LEU A 9 -12.99 -41.99 6.57
CA LEU A 9 -11.99 -41.33 7.41
C LEU A 9 -11.23 -40.23 6.66
N THR A 10 -10.90 -40.44 5.39
CA THR A 10 -10.22 -39.42 4.56
C THR A 10 -11.14 -38.24 4.23
N VAL A 11 -12.43 -38.49 3.98
CA VAL A 11 -13.41 -37.41 3.77
C VAL A 11 -13.60 -36.58 5.06
N LEU A 12 -13.65 -37.23 6.22
CA LEU A 12 -13.75 -36.54 7.51
C LEU A 12 -12.50 -35.70 7.82
N LEU A 13 -11.30 -36.18 7.45
CA LEU A 13 -10.05 -35.46 7.66
C LEU A 13 -9.90 -34.27 6.70
N ALA A 14 -10.42 -34.36 5.47
CA ALA A 14 -10.45 -33.24 4.53
C ALA A 14 -11.47 -32.16 4.95
N ALA A 15 -12.63 -32.56 5.48
CA ALA A 15 -13.64 -31.64 5.97
C ALA A 15 -13.19 -30.86 7.22
N SER A 16 -12.40 -31.47 8.11
CA SER A 16 -11.86 -30.79 9.29
C SER A 16 -10.76 -29.78 8.94
N PHE A 17 -9.96 -30.03 7.90
CA PHE A 17 -9.01 -29.02 7.37
C PHE A 17 -9.70 -27.83 6.71
N ALA A 18 -10.82 -28.05 6.02
CA ALA A 18 -11.61 -26.96 5.42
C ALA A 18 -12.31 -26.08 6.47
N PHE A 19 -12.71 -26.66 7.61
CA PHE A 19 -13.36 -25.90 8.70
C PHE A 19 -12.35 -25.07 9.52
N ALA A 20 -11.10 -25.54 9.65
CA ALA A 20 -10.05 -24.81 10.35
C ALA A 20 -9.55 -23.55 9.62
N ALA A 21 -9.84 -23.41 8.32
CA ALA A 21 -9.46 -22.26 7.51
C ALA A 21 -10.54 -21.15 7.42
N GLY A 22 -11.74 -21.38 7.98
CA GLY A 22 -12.95 -20.58 7.71
C GLY A 22 -13.31 -19.50 8.73
N GLY A 23 -12.40 -19.11 9.64
CA GLY A 23 -12.78 -18.25 10.76
C GLY A 23 -11.63 -17.42 11.31
N ALA A 24 -10.97 -16.65 10.45
CA ALA A 24 -10.14 -15.55 10.90
C ALA A 24 -10.84 -14.24 10.51
N ASP A 25 -11.53 -13.61 11.48
CA ASP A 25 -11.89 -12.20 11.36
C ASP A 25 -10.60 -11.42 11.17
N LYS A 26 -10.35 -11.06 9.92
CA LYS A 26 -9.16 -10.33 9.50
C LYS A 26 -9.33 -8.92 10.06
N ALA A 27 -8.79 -8.70 11.26
CA ALA A 27 -8.79 -7.39 11.90
C ALA A 27 -8.36 -6.34 10.88
N ALA A 28 -9.20 -5.34 10.65
CA ALA A 28 -8.96 -4.30 9.67
C ALA A 28 -7.63 -3.62 10.01
N ALA A 29 -6.66 -3.72 9.10
CA ALA A 29 -5.39 -3.04 9.25
C ALA A 29 -5.67 -1.53 9.39
N PRO A 30 -4.93 -0.81 10.26
CA PRO A 30 -5.08 0.64 10.39
C PRO A 30 -4.98 1.29 9.01
N ALA A 31 -5.88 2.24 8.72
CA ALA A 31 -5.84 2.98 7.47
C ALA A 31 -4.44 3.62 7.32
N ALA A 32 -3.81 3.39 6.17
CA ALA A 32 -2.51 3.97 5.89
C ALA A 32 -2.61 5.51 5.96
N LYS A 33 -1.73 6.14 6.74
CA LYS A 33 -1.68 7.60 6.83
C LYS A 33 -1.31 8.18 5.47
N THR A 34 -2.13 9.08 4.95
CA THR A 34 -1.85 9.77 3.67
C THR A 34 -0.89 10.92 3.92
N PHE A 35 0.17 11.03 3.11
CA PHE A 35 1.15 12.11 3.17
C PHE A 35 1.07 12.94 1.87
N ARG A 36 1.04 14.26 1.98
CA ARG A 36 0.99 15.16 0.81
C ARG A 36 1.88 16.40 0.98
N VAL A 37 2.42 16.90 -0.13
CA VAL A 37 3.26 18.11 -0.19
C VAL A 37 2.77 19.06 -1.28
N GLY A 38 2.59 20.34 -0.94
CA GLY A 38 2.32 21.41 -1.90
C GLY A 38 3.43 22.45 -1.85
N LEU A 39 3.99 22.81 -3.01
CA LEU A 39 4.93 23.93 -3.13
C LEU A 39 4.23 25.10 -3.81
N VAL A 40 4.22 26.27 -3.17
CA VAL A 40 3.79 27.55 -3.76
C VAL A 40 5.00 28.49 -3.68
N THR A 41 5.32 29.18 -4.77
CA THR A 41 6.35 30.22 -4.78
C THR A 41 5.70 31.59 -4.98
N ASP A 42 6.33 32.64 -4.47
CA ASP A 42 5.86 34.02 -4.65
C ASP A 42 6.27 34.54 -6.04
N ILE A 43 7.58 34.78 -6.23
CA ILE A 43 8.16 35.22 -7.51
C ILE A 43 9.21 34.20 -7.96
N GLY A 44 9.23 33.95 -9.27
CA GLY A 44 10.08 32.93 -9.88
C GLY A 44 9.41 31.56 -9.84
N GLY A 45 9.53 30.82 -10.94
CA GLY A 45 9.00 29.46 -11.06
C GLY A 45 9.98 28.41 -10.52
N ILE A 46 9.57 27.15 -10.63
CA ILE A 46 10.42 25.98 -10.31
C ILE A 46 11.58 25.77 -11.30
N ASP A 47 11.71 26.63 -12.31
CA ASP A 47 12.75 26.62 -13.35
C ASP A 47 13.70 27.83 -13.24
N ASP A 48 13.77 28.45 -12.05
CA ASP A 48 14.55 29.66 -11.77
C ASP A 48 16.08 29.49 -11.74
N LYS A 49 16.60 28.26 -11.93
CA LYS A 49 18.03 27.92 -11.82
C LYS A 49 18.66 28.30 -10.47
N SER A 50 17.85 28.40 -9.43
CA SER A 50 18.25 28.88 -8.12
C SER A 50 17.43 28.17 -7.03
N PHE A 51 16.97 28.94 -6.05
CA PHE A 51 16.34 28.45 -4.83
C PHE A 51 15.06 27.65 -5.08
N ASN A 52 14.15 28.11 -5.95
CA ASN A 52 12.88 27.43 -6.17
C ASN A 52 13.08 26.10 -6.89
N GLN A 53 13.98 26.06 -7.88
CA GLN A 53 14.33 24.82 -8.57
C GLN A 53 14.92 23.79 -7.61
N GLY A 54 15.90 24.18 -6.79
CA GLY A 54 16.51 23.26 -5.82
C GLY A 54 15.49 22.73 -4.79
N THR A 55 14.55 23.57 -4.38
CA THR A 55 13.44 23.18 -3.50
C THR A 55 12.53 22.15 -4.17
N TRP A 56 12.14 22.39 -5.43
CA TRP A 56 11.27 21.49 -6.18
C TRP A 56 11.93 20.14 -6.48
N GLU A 57 13.21 20.14 -6.87
CA GLU A 57 13.99 18.91 -7.09
C GLU A 57 14.09 18.06 -5.82
N GLY A 58 14.21 18.70 -4.65
CA GLY A 58 14.18 18.03 -3.35
C GLY A 58 12.84 17.31 -3.10
N ILE A 59 11.72 17.98 -3.37
CA ILE A 59 10.37 17.41 -3.22
C ILE A 59 10.17 16.24 -4.19
N VAL A 60 10.58 16.39 -5.44
CA VAL A 60 10.49 15.33 -6.46
C VAL A 60 11.28 14.10 -6.02
N ARG A 61 12.53 14.28 -5.56
CA ARG A 61 13.39 13.19 -5.07
C ARG A 61 12.75 12.47 -3.88
N PHE A 62 12.31 13.22 -2.87
CA PHE A 62 11.61 12.65 -1.72
C PHE A 62 10.38 11.84 -2.14
N GLY A 63 9.59 12.37 -3.10
CA GLY A 63 8.41 11.68 -3.62
C GLY A 63 8.76 10.35 -4.29
N GLN A 64 9.82 10.32 -5.10
CA GLN A 64 10.32 9.09 -5.73
C GLN A 64 10.81 8.06 -4.71
N GLU A 65 11.59 8.49 -3.71
CA GLU A 65 12.13 7.63 -2.66
C GLU A 65 11.05 7.00 -1.77
N ASN A 66 9.89 7.64 -1.64
CA ASN A 66 8.80 7.22 -0.75
C ASN A 66 7.55 6.71 -1.49
N GLY A 67 7.64 6.49 -2.81
CA GLY A 67 6.53 5.96 -3.61
C GLY A 67 5.33 6.90 -3.74
N LEU A 68 5.55 8.20 -3.58
CA LEU A 68 4.53 9.23 -3.76
C LEU A 68 4.37 9.57 -5.25
N LYS A 69 3.15 9.93 -5.65
CA LYS A 69 2.81 10.26 -7.04
C LYS A 69 2.72 11.77 -7.23
N LYS A 70 3.39 12.26 -8.28
CA LYS A 70 3.21 13.65 -8.74
C LYS A 70 1.75 13.91 -9.08
N ASP A 71 1.26 15.10 -8.79
CA ASP A 71 -0.11 15.59 -9.02
C ASP A 71 -1.20 14.93 -8.15
N ALA A 72 -0.86 13.90 -7.36
CA ALA A 72 -1.77 13.26 -6.38
C ALA A 72 -1.28 13.43 -4.92
N ASP A 73 0.02 13.23 -4.71
CA ASP A 73 0.66 13.26 -3.40
C ASP A 73 1.64 14.44 -3.27
N TYR A 74 2.25 14.89 -4.36
CA TYR A 74 2.99 16.15 -4.36
C TYR A 74 2.74 16.98 -5.63
N LYS A 75 2.65 18.30 -5.46
CA LYS A 75 2.32 19.22 -6.56
C LYS A 75 2.93 20.61 -6.36
N TYR A 76 3.38 21.21 -7.46
CA TYR A 76 3.63 22.65 -7.55
C TYR A 76 2.31 23.34 -7.91
N LEU A 77 1.91 24.31 -7.08
CA LEU A 77 0.58 24.92 -7.07
C LEU A 77 0.55 26.25 -7.82
#